data_AF-A0AAW2Y6T4-F1
#
_entry.id   AF-A0AAW2Y6T4-F1
#
_cell.length_a   1.000
_cell.length_b   1.000
_cell.length_c   1.000
_cell.angle_alpha   90.00
_cell.angle_beta   90.00
_cell.angle_gamma   90.00
#
_symmetry.space_group_name_H-M   'P 1'
#
loop_
_entity.id
_entity.type
_entity.pdbx_description
1 polymer ?
#
loop_
_entity_poly.entity_id
_entity_poly.type
_entity_poly.pdbx_seq_one_letter_code
_entity_poly.pdbx_strand_id
1 'polypeptide(L)'
;MAGRQGAPPFIPQEVPPQWLARFEHLQKSLQDVRYQIEGAPEEERKGLPFTEAVMADELPMNCRTPAITEYDGTTDPIEHLSRFENATLLHQYTDGIECCVFLTTFAWAAQQWFNQLPVGAIESFQEF
;
A
#
# COMPACT_ATOMS: atom_id res chain seq x y z
N MET A 1 31.56 27.96 -34.31
CA MET A 1 30.68 26.78 -34.33
C MET A 1 31.26 25.76 -33.36
N ALA A 2 30.66 25.59 -32.18
CA ALA A 2 31.17 24.67 -31.16
C ALA A 2 30.55 23.28 -31.40
N GLY A 3 31.41 22.29 -31.69
CA GLY A 3 31.00 20.90 -31.89
C GLY A 3 30.47 20.31 -30.59
N ARG A 4 29.26 19.76 -30.62
CA ARG A 4 28.73 18.93 -29.54
C ARG A 4 29.48 17.61 -29.53
N GLN A 5 30.36 17.39 -28.55
CA GLN A 5 30.91 16.05 -28.28
C GLN A 5 29.73 15.15 -27.86
N GLY A 6 29.50 14.07 -28.62
CA GLY A 6 28.54 13.04 -28.24
C GLY A 6 28.97 12.36 -26.94
N ALA A 7 28.01 12.08 -26.06
CA ALA A 7 28.25 11.34 -24.82
C ALA A 7 28.82 9.94 -25.14
N PRO A 8 29.82 9.45 -24.38
CA PRO A 8 30.37 8.11 -24.60
C PRO A 8 29.30 7.02 -24.37
N PRO A 9 29.40 5.87 -25.06
CA PRO A 9 28.44 4.78 -24.90
C PRO A 9 28.48 4.23 -23.47
N PHE A 10 27.30 3.97 -22.91
CA PHE A 10 27.17 3.29 -21.61
C PHE A 10 27.57 1.83 -21.79
N ILE A 11 28.76 1.47 -21.31
CA ILE A 11 29.19 0.09 -21.19
C ILE A 11 28.61 -0.43 -19.87
N PRO A 12 27.75 -1.46 -19.86
CA PRO A 12 27.28 -2.06 -18.62
C PRO A 12 28.50 -2.58 -17.86
N GLN A 13 28.83 -1.97 -16.71
CA GLN A 13 29.88 -2.51 -15.86
C GLN A 13 29.39 -3.81 -15.25
N GLU A 14 30.26 -4.83 -15.25
CA GLU A 14 30.02 -6.08 -14.54
C GLU A 14 29.69 -5.80 -13.07
N VAL A 15 28.73 -6.54 -12.51
CA VAL A 15 28.29 -6.37 -11.13
C VAL A 15 29.50 -6.56 -10.21
N PRO A 16 29.85 -5.56 -9.37
CA PRO A 16 31.04 -5.67 -8.53
C PRO A 16 30.98 -6.91 -7.62
N PRO A 17 32.09 -7.64 -7.41
CA PRO A 17 32.07 -8.93 -6.70
C PRO A 17 31.45 -8.87 -5.29
N GLN A 18 31.62 -7.75 -4.60
CA GLN A 18 31.03 -7.51 -3.28
C GLN A 18 29.51 -7.34 -3.30
N TRP A 19 28.91 -7.09 -4.47
CA TRP A 19 27.46 -7.01 -4.67
C TRP A 19 26.85 -8.37 -4.99
N LEU A 20 27.61 -9.32 -5.55
CA LEU A 20 27.10 -10.63 -5.93
C LEU A 20 26.53 -11.38 -4.71
N ALA A 21 27.31 -11.49 -3.63
CA ALA A 21 26.86 -12.16 -2.41
C ALA A 21 25.62 -11.47 -1.79
N ARG A 22 25.58 -10.13 -1.80
CA ARG A 22 24.44 -9.36 -1.30
C ARG A 22 23.20 -9.53 -2.17
N PHE A 23 23.38 -9.60 -3.48
CA PHE A 23 22.30 -9.78 -4.46
C PHE A 23 21.73 -11.20 -4.39
N GLU A 24 22.58 -12.22 -4.31
CA GLU A 24 22.15 -13.62 -4.12
C GLU A 24 21.41 -13.81 -2.80
N HIS A 25 21.92 -13.22 -1.71
CA HIS A 25 21.24 -13.22 -0.42
C HIS A 25 19.87 -12.54 -0.52
N LEU A 26 19.80 -11.34 -1.10
CA LEU A 26 18.54 -10.62 -1.31
C LEU A 26 17.56 -11.43 -2.15
N GLN A 27 18.03 -12.02 -3.25
CA GLN A 27 17.21 -12.85 -4.13
C GLN A 27 16.66 -14.07 -3.37
N LYS A 28 17.49 -14.73 -2.57
CA LYS A 28 17.08 -15.86 -1.74
C LYS A 28 16.06 -15.45 -0.68
N SER A 29 16.26 -14.30 -0.03
CA SER A 29 15.30 -13.73 0.92
C SER A 29 13.97 -13.39 0.25
N LEU A 30 13.98 -12.79 -0.94
CA LEU A 30 12.76 -12.50 -1.70
C LEU A 30 12.02 -13.77 -2.14
N GLN A 31 12.75 -14.82 -2.52
CA GLN A 31 12.17 -16.12 -2.84
C GLN A 31 11.56 -16.79 -1.62
N ASP A 32 12.21 -16.70 -0.46
CA ASP A 32 11.69 -17.20 0.80
C ASP A 32 10.41 -16.47 1.20
N VAL A 33 10.41 -15.13 1.17
CA VAL A 33 9.21 -14.30 1.42
C VAL A 33 8.07 -14.67 0.48
N ARG A 34 8.35 -14.85 -0.82
CA ARG A 34 7.32 -15.28 -1.78
C ARG A 34 6.76 -16.66 -1.43
N TYR A 35 7.62 -17.61 -1.07
CA TYR A 35 7.18 -18.95 -0.67
C TYR A 35 6.30 -18.90 0.59
N GLN A 36 6.60 -18.02 1.56
CA GLN A 36 5.74 -17.82 2.72
C GLN A 36 4.36 -17.24 2.34
N ILE A 37 4.30 -16.31 1.38
CA ILE A 37 3.04 -15.71 0.90
C ILE A 37 2.20 -16.74 0.11
N GLU A 38 2.84 -17.56 -0.72
CA GLU A 38 2.17 -18.55 -1.59
C GLU A 38 1.85 -19.87 -0.88
N GLY A 39 2.64 -20.22 0.14
CA GLY A 39 2.52 -21.47 0.91
C GLY A 39 1.69 -21.35 2.18
N ALA A 40 1.23 -20.14 2.55
CA ALA A 40 0.30 -19.96 3.66
C ALA A 40 -1.02 -20.69 3.35
N PRO A 41 -1.52 -21.57 4.24
CA PRO A 41 -2.84 -22.16 4.09
C PRO A 41 -3.87 -21.06 3.91
N GLU A 42 -4.86 -21.27 3.06
CA GLU A 42 -5.88 -20.28 2.72
C GLU A 42 -6.65 -19.79 3.96
N GLU A 43 -6.66 -20.59 5.03
CA GLU A 43 -7.20 -20.28 6.36
C GLU A 43 -6.34 -19.26 7.17
N GLU A 44 -5.04 -19.12 6.86
CA GLU A 44 -4.14 -18.11 7.43
C GLU A 44 -4.05 -16.82 6.59
N ARG A 45 -4.61 -16.82 5.37
CA ARG A 45 -4.88 -15.57 4.64
C ARG A 45 -6.05 -14.88 5.31
N LYS A 46 -5.80 -14.30 6.48
CA LYS A 46 -6.77 -13.52 7.25
C LYS A 46 -7.42 -12.52 6.29
N GLY A 47 -8.71 -12.71 6.03
CA GLY A 47 -9.48 -11.82 5.17
C GLY A 47 -9.34 -10.37 5.65
N LEU A 48 -9.60 -9.41 4.77
CA LEU A 48 -9.63 -8.02 5.20
C LEU A 48 -10.75 -7.84 6.24
N PRO A 49 -10.61 -6.93 7.20
CA PRO A 49 -11.66 -6.64 8.17
C PRO A 49 -12.86 -5.90 7.56
N PHE A 50 -12.93 -5.82 6.23
CA PHE A 50 -14.08 -5.33 5.47
C PHE A 50 -15.10 -6.43 5.22
N THR A 51 -16.38 -6.06 5.22
CA THR A 51 -17.46 -6.96 4.78
C THR A 51 -17.36 -7.25 3.29
N GLU A 52 -18.04 -8.31 2.83
CA GLU A 52 -18.17 -8.60 1.40
C GLU A 52 -18.81 -7.43 0.64
N ALA A 53 -19.71 -6.67 1.27
CA ALA A 53 -20.35 -5.51 0.66
C ALA A 53 -19.33 -4.40 0.34
N VAL A 54 -18.45 -4.08 1.29
CA VAL A 54 -17.35 -3.11 1.08
C VAL A 54 -16.39 -3.59 0.00
N MET A 55 -16.09 -4.89 0.00
CA MET A 55 -15.18 -5.52 -0.98
C MET A 55 -15.80 -5.68 -2.39
N ALA A 56 -17.12 -5.67 -2.49
CA ALA A 56 -17.85 -5.82 -3.75
C ALA A 56 -17.90 -4.52 -4.56
N ASP A 57 -17.63 -3.36 -3.94
CA ASP A 57 -17.56 -2.10 -4.65
C ASP A 57 -16.37 -2.11 -5.62
N GLU A 58 -16.67 -1.98 -6.92
CA GLU A 58 -15.64 -1.88 -7.94
C GLU A 58 -14.95 -0.53 -7.84
N LEU A 59 -13.66 -0.52 -7.48
CA LEU A 59 -12.84 0.68 -7.48
C LEU A 59 -12.80 1.27 -8.90
N PRO A 60 -13.32 2.50 -9.11
CA PRO A 60 -13.21 3.19 -10.39
C PRO A 60 -11.75 3.26 -10.85
N MET A 61 -11.50 3.09 -12.15
CA MET A 61 -10.15 3.20 -12.71
C MET A 61 -9.48 4.57 -12.44
N ASN A 62 -10.26 5.60 -12.12
CA ASN A 62 -9.80 6.93 -11.76
C ASN A 62 -9.75 7.17 -10.23
N CYS A 63 -9.89 6.14 -9.40
CA CYS A 63 -9.63 6.25 -7.97
C CYS A 63 -8.21 6.74 -7.75
N ARG A 64 -8.07 7.79 -6.93
CA ARG A 64 -6.79 8.37 -6.58
C ARG A 64 -6.62 8.23 -5.09
N THR A 65 -5.41 7.90 -4.68
CA THR A 65 -5.02 8.03 -3.30
C THR A 65 -5.06 9.52 -2.93
N PRO A 66 -5.68 9.87 -1.79
CA PRO A 66 -5.73 11.25 -1.34
C PRO A 66 -4.32 11.74 -1.04
N ALA A 67 -4.02 12.96 -1.45
CA ALA A 67 -2.71 13.57 -1.22
C ALA A 67 -2.60 14.13 0.21
N ILE A 68 -2.74 13.26 1.21
CA ILE A 68 -2.62 13.59 2.64
C ILE A 68 -1.46 12.82 3.27
N THR A 69 -0.99 13.30 4.42
CA THR A 69 0.03 12.59 5.20
C THR A 69 -0.54 11.27 5.74
N GLU A 70 0.26 10.22 5.71
CA GLU A 70 -0.12 8.93 6.29
C GLU A 70 -0.32 9.04 7.81
N TYR A 71 -1.29 8.28 8.32
CA TYR A 71 -1.58 8.13 9.73
C TYR A 71 -0.83 6.91 10.27
N ASP A 72 0.17 7.18 11.11
CA ASP A 72 1.00 6.14 11.75
C ASP A 72 0.51 5.73 13.15
N GLY A 73 -0.57 6.36 13.64
CA GLY A 73 -1.10 6.15 14.99
C GLY A 73 -0.59 7.15 16.04
N THR A 74 0.26 8.12 15.66
CA THR A 74 0.87 9.09 16.60
C THR A 74 0.32 10.51 16.48
N THR A 75 -0.26 10.85 15.32
CA THR A 75 -0.89 12.15 15.06
C THR A 75 -2.33 12.17 15.56
N ASP A 76 -2.98 13.33 15.59
CA ASP A 76 -4.37 13.45 16.02
C ASP A 76 -5.31 12.73 15.02
N PRO A 77 -6.05 11.67 15.44
CA PRO A 77 -6.96 10.95 14.55
C PRO A 77 -8.05 11.84 13.96
N ILE A 78 -8.53 12.83 14.72
CA ILE A 78 -9.61 13.73 14.27
C ILE A 78 -9.10 14.68 13.19
N GLU A 79 -7.88 15.19 13.35
CA GLU A 79 -7.25 16.02 12.32
C GLU A 79 -6.99 15.21 11.04
N HIS A 80 -6.53 13.95 11.17
CA HIS A 80 -6.33 13.07 10.02
C HIS A 80 -7.62 12.80 9.26
N LEU A 81 -8.70 12.45 9.98
CA LEU A 81 -10.03 12.23 9.40
C LEU A 81 -10.50 13.47 8.65
N SER A 82 -10.41 14.66 9.26
CA SER A 82 -10.83 15.90 8.61
C SER A 82 -10.03 16.20 7.34
N ARG A 83 -8.71 15.93 7.32
CA ARG A 83 -7.88 16.10 6.11
C ARG A 83 -8.30 15.11 5.03
N PHE A 84 -8.61 13.88 5.41
CA PHE A 84 -9.11 12.86 4.49
C PHE A 84 -10.44 13.27 3.85
N GLU A 85 -11.45 13.62 4.65
CA GLU A 85 -12.76 14.08 4.17
C GLU A 85 -12.62 15.27 3.21
N ASN A 86 -11.76 16.24 3.53
CA ASN A 86 -11.49 17.38 2.65
C ASN A 86 -10.84 16.96 1.32
N ALA A 87 -9.97 15.94 1.35
CA ALA A 87 -9.30 15.43 0.15
C ALA A 87 -10.23 14.58 -0.73
N THR A 88 -11.21 13.89 -0.14
CA THR A 88 -12.15 13.01 -0.85
C THR A 88 -13.49 13.67 -1.17
N LEU A 89 -13.77 14.86 -0.63
CA LEU A 89 -15.07 15.56 -0.75
C LEU A 89 -15.67 15.60 -2.17
N LEU A 90 -14.84 15.78 -3.20
CA LEU A 90 -15.30 15.94 -4.59
C LEU A 90 -15.38 14.61 -5.36
N HIS A 91 -14.95 13.52 -4.76
CA HIS A 91 -14.80 12.24 -5.44
C HIS A 91 -16.09 11.40 -5.46
N GLN A 92 -17.10 11.75 -4.66
CA GLN A 92 -18.40 11.06 -4.59
C GLN A 92 -18.23 9.54 -4.45
N TYR A 93 -17.32 9.13 -3.58
CA TYR A 93 -17.09 7.72 -3.30
C TYR A 93 -18.29 7.10 -2.58
N THR A 94 -18.56 5.84 -2.87
CA THR A 94 -19.41 5.01 -2.01
C THR A 94 -18.65 4.69 -0.72
N ASP A 95 -19.37 4.34 0.35
CA ASP A 95 -18.76 3.97 1.63
C ASP A 95 -17.68 2.88 1.48
N GLY A 96 -17.89 1.90 0.61
CA GLY A 96 -16.91 0.82 0.38
C GLY A 96 -15.62 1.32 -0.28
N ILE A 97 -15.75 2.20 -1.28
CA ILE A 97 -14.60 2.86 -1.90
C ILE A 97 -13.90 3.76 -0.88
N GLU A 98 -14.65 4.50 -0.07
CA GLU A 98 -14.09 5.38 0.94
C GLU A 98 -13.29 4.61 2.00
N CYS A 99 -13.80 3.47 2.49
CA CYS A 99 -13.07 2.54 3.34
C CYS A 99 -11.74 2.08 2.71
N CYS A 100 -11.79 1.64 1.44
CA CYS A 100 -10.60 1.18 0.73
C CYS A 100 -9.57 2.30 0.57
N VAL A 101 -10.02 3.51 0.24
CA VAL A 101 -9.16 4.68 0.05
C VAL A 101 -8.61 5.17 1.38
N PHE A 102 -9.39 5.16 2.45
CA PHE A 102 -8.95 5.53 3.81
C PHE A 102 -7.86 4.60 4.32
N LEU A 103 -8.01 3.28 4.09
CA LEU A 103 -6.99 2.30 4.43
C LEU A 103 -5.62 2.63 3.80
N THR A 104 -5.59 3.18 2.57
CA THR A 104 -4.33 3.57 1.92
C THR A 104 -3.57 4.68 2.65
N THR A 105 -4.24 5.38 3.56
CA THR A 105 -3.64 6.46 4.35
C THR A 105 -3.02 5.95 5.64
N PHE A 106 -3.21 4.69 6.02
CA PHE A 106 -2.62 4.14 7.23
C PHE A 106 -1.19 3.70 6.98
N ALA A 107 -0.34 3.89 7.99
CA ALA A 107 1.01 3.38 8.00
C ALA A 107 1.33 2.72 9.36
N TRP A 108 2.37 1.89 9.39
CA TRP A 108 2.97 1.36 10.60
C TRP A 108 1.95 0.79 11.61
N ALA A 109 1.86 1.38 12.81
CA ALA A 109 1.03 0.88 13.89
C ALA A 109 -0.47 0.94 13.55
N ALA A 110 -0.91 1.91 12.75
CA ALA A 110 -2.29 1.99 12.29
C ALA A 110 -2.65 0.81 11.35
N GLN A 111 -1.76 0.44 10.44
CA GLN A 111 -1.95 -0.76 9.60
C GLN A 111 -1.93 -2.05 10.44
N GLN A 112 -1.06 -2.12 11.46
CA GLN A 112 -1.03 -3.28 12.36
C GLN A 112 -2.32 -3.39 13.18
N TRP A 113 -2.88 -2.28 13.65
CA TRP A 113 -4.17 -2.25 14.32
C TRP A 113 -5.29 -2.74 13.38
N PHE A 114 -5.35 -2.22 12.15
CA PHE A 114 -6.34 -2.63 11.16
C PHE A 114 -6.27 -4.14 10.87
N ASN A 115 -5.07 -4.68 10.65
CA ASN A 115 -4.88 -6.12 10.39
C ASN A 115 -5.24 -7.02 11.59
N GLN A 116 -5.35 -6.46 12.81
CA GLN A 116 -5.78 -7.20 13.99
C GLN A 116 -7.30 -7.31 14.12
N LEU A 117 -8.06 -6.47 13.43
CA LEU A 117 -9.52 -6.51 13.45
C LEU A 117 -10.06 -7.88 12.94
N PRO A 118 -11.24 -8.31 13.41
CA PRO A 118 -11.93 -9.48 12.85
C PRO A 118 -12.29 -9.27 11.38
N VAL A 119 -12.33 -10.37 10.62
CA VAL A 119 -12.81 -10.34 9.22
C VAL A 119 -14.26 -9.86 9.20
N GLY A 120 -14.59 -8.93 8.31
CA GLY A 120 -15.95 -8.38 8.19
C GLY A 120 -16.39 -7.48 9.35
N ALA A 121 -15.46 -6.94 10.14
CA ALA A 121 -15.78 -6.05 11.25
C ALA A 121 -16.23 -4.64 10.84
N ILE A 122 -15.89 -4.19 9.63
CA ILE A 122 -16.18 -2.85 9.12
C ILE A 122 -17.14 -2.99 7.94
N GLU A 123 -18.37 -2.48 8.11
CA GLU A 123 -19.41 -2.53 7.08
C GLU A 123 -19.56 -1.23 6.28
N SER A 124 -19.11 -0.11 6.83
CA SER A 124 -19.17 1.22 6.20
C SER A 124 -18.06 2.14 6.71
N PHE A 125 -17.85 3.28 6.03
CA PHE A 125 -16.84 4.25 6.45
C PHE A 125 -17.16 4.88 7.81
N GLN A 126 -18.43 4.96 8.20
CA GLN A 126 -18.84 5.51 9.48
C GLN A 126 -18.43 4.63 10.68
N GLU A 127 -18.16 3.34 10.46
CA GLU A 127 -17.71 2.41 11.51
C GLU A 127 -16.18 2.35 11.68
N PHE A 128 -15.44 3.03 10.80
CA PHE A 128 -13.99 3.07 10.79
C PHE A 128 -13.44 3.93 11.95
#